data_AF-A0A538A0Z3-F1
#
_entry.id   AF-A0A538A0Z3-F1
#
_cell.length_a   1.000
_cell.length_b   1.000
_cell.length_c   1.000
_cell.angle_alpha   90.00
_cell.angle_beta   90.00
_cell.angle_gamma   90.00
#
_symmetry.space_group_name_H-M   'P 1'
#
loop_
_entity.id
_entity.type
_entity.pdbx_description
1 polymer ?
#
loop_
_entity_poly.entity_id
_entity_poly.type
_entity_poly.pdbx_seq_one_letter_code
_entity_poly.pdbx_strand_id
1 'polypeptide(L)'
;MLEPGLDRHEWESEWASLQEELEDSPADVLPELDRLVERMLEARGYDVSDPVALEGEERDIVADFLAAREITRLRTDDPDAVSPGDVAAAVNGYRSVYEAVMEERRAP
;
A
#
# COMPACT_ATOMS: atom_id res chain seq x y z
N MET A 1 -23.09 5.78 -2.36
CA MET A 1 -22.46 6.25 -3.62
C MET A 1 -21.15 6.87 -3.20
N LEU A 2 -20.03 6.17 -3.36
CA LEU A 2 -18.69 6.73 -3.18
C LEU A 2 -18.35 7.42 -4.50
N GLU A 3 -18.03 8.71 -4.45
CA GLU A 3 -17.73 9.53 -5.63
C GLU A 3 -16.24 9.34 -6.01
N PRO A 4 -15.92 8.66 -7.13
CA PRO A 4 -14.56 8.25 -7.50
C PRO A 4 -13.57 9.41 -7.80
N GLY A 5 -14.00 10.66 -7.62
CA GLY A 5 -13.18 11.87 -7.74
C GLY A 5 -12.73 12.43 -6.38
N LEU A 6 -13.47 12.16 -5.30
CA LEU A 6 -13.13 12.63 -3.95
C LEU A 6 -11.97 11.80 -3.37
N ASP A 7 -11.96 10.50 -3.68
CA ASP A 7 -10.99 9.54 -3.17
C ASP A 7 -9.54 9.92 -3.51
N ARG A 8 -9.26 10.42 -4.71
CA ARG A 8 -7.88 10.71 -5.15
C ARG A 8 -7.22 11.83 -4.35
N HIS A 9 -7.90 12.97 -4.20
CA HIS A 9 -7.31 14.11 -3.48
C HIS A 9 -7.14 13.79 -1.99
N GLU A 10 -8.07 13.03 -1.43
CA GLU A 10 -7.96 12.51 -0.06
C GLU A 10 -6.75 11.58 0.05
N TRP A 11 -6.64 10.59 -0.82
CA TRP A 11 -5.50 9.68 -0.91
C TRP A 11 -4.14 10.35 -1.10
N GLU A 12 -4.04 11.32 -2.01
CA GLU A 12 -2.81 12.10 -2.22
C GLU A 12 -2.42 12.89 -0.97
N SER A 13 -3.41 13.44 -0.26
CA SER A 13 -3.17 14.21 0.97
C SER A 13 -2.75 13.30 2.13
N GLU A 14 -3.46 12.18 2.33
CA GLU A 14 -3.10 11.18 3.34
C GLU A 14 -1.71 10.59 3.07
N TRP A 15 -1.42 10.23 1.82
CA TRP A 15 -0.10 9.75 1.43
C TRP A 15 0.99 10.78 1.72
N ALA A 16 0.76 12.06 1.40
CA ALA A 16 1.72 13.13 1.68
C ALA A 16 1.99 13.26 3.19
N SER A 17 0.95 13.22 4.03
CA SER A 17 1.14 13.26 5.49
C SER A 17 1.92 12.05 6.01
N LEU A 18 1.62 10.85 5.52
CA LEU A 18 2.39 9.65 5.90
C LEU A 18 3.84 9.70 5.41
N GLN A 19 4.12 10.36 4.27
CA GLN A 19 5.49 10.57 3.80
C GLN A 19 6.31 11.48 4.72
N GLU A 20 5.69 12.51 5.30
CA GLU A 20 6.37 13.35 6.30
C GLU A 20 6.69 12.54 7.56
N GLU A 21 5.77 11.68 8.02
CA GLU A 21 5.98 10.81 9.18
C GLU A 21 7.01 9.70 8.92
N LEU A 22 7.11 9.22 7.66
CA LEU A 22 8.10 8.24 7.23
C LEU A 22 9.54 8.70 7.45
N GLU A 23 9.81 10.01 7.39
CA GLU A 23 11.15 10.56 7.61
C GLU A 23 11.59 10.46 9.09
N ASP A 24 10.62 10.54 10.00
CA ASP A 24 10.87 10.48 11.44
C ASP A 24 10.84 9.04 11.96
N SER A 25 9.80 8.30 11.59
CA SER A 25 9.48 6.99 12.16
C SER A 25 8.92 6.04 11.09
N PRO A 26 9.74 5.61 10.11
CA PRO A 26 9.27 4.88 8.92
C PRO A 26 8.57 3.57 9.24
N ALA A 27 8.97 3.00 10.36
CA ALA A 27 8.56 1.68 10.75
C ALA A 27 7.23 1.71 11.52
N ASP A 28 6.94 2.81 12.22
CA ASP A 28 5.67 3.01 12.91
C ASP A 28 4.54 3.43 11.96
N VAL A 29 4.89 3.92 10.77
CA VAL A 29 3.96 4.34 9.71
C VAL A 29 3.49 3.17 8.82
N LEU A 30 4.16 2.01 8.87
CA LEU A 30 3.82 0.84 8.06
C LEU A 30 2.35 0.39 8.17
N PRO A 31 1.74 0.32 9.37
CA PRO A 31 0.33 -0.08 9.51
C PRO A 31 -0.64 0.90 8.85
N GLU A 32 -0.33 2.19 8.88
CA GLU A 32 -1.13 3.25 8.27
C GLU A 32 -1.02 3.21 6.74
N LEU A 33 0.19 2.93 6.22
CA LEU A 33 0.40 2.66 4.78
C LEU A 33 -0.38 1.42 4.32
N ASP A 34 -0.37 0.33 5.09
CA ASP A 34 -1.13 -0.89 4.79
C ASP A 34 -2.61 -0.59 4.58
N ARG A 35 -3.22 0.14 5.52
CA ARG A 35 -4.65 0.49 5.49
C ARG A 35 -4.99 1.43 4.35
N LEU A 36 -4.12 2.40 4.05
CA LEU A 36 -4.35 3.32 2.93
C LEU A 36 -4.33 2.56 1.61
N VAL A 37 -3.29 1.75 1.38
CA VAL A 37 -3.13 0.99 0.14
C VAL A 37 -4.19 -0.11 -0.01
N GLU A 38 -4.59 -0.78 1.07
CA GLU A 38 -5.70 -1.76 1.06
C GLU A 38 -7.00 -1.10 0.59
N ARG A 39 -7.36 0.06 1.19
CA ARG A 39 -8.56 0.82 0.78
C ARG A 39 -8.51 1.23 -0.69
N MET A 40 -7.34 1.63 -1.19
CA MET A 40 -7.17 1.99 -2.60
C MET A 40 -7.40 0.82 -3.54
N LEU A 41 -6.80 -0.33 -3.22
CA LEU A 41 -6.95 -1.57 -4.00
C LEU A 41 -8.42 -2.01 -4.02
N GLU A 42 -9.07 -2.07 -2.86
CA GLU A 42 -10.49 -2.42 -2.75
C GLU A 42 -11.39 -1.44 -3.53
N ALA A 43 -11.11 -0.14 -3.43
CA ALA A 43 -11.86 0.89 -4.16
C ALA A 43 -11.71 0.77 -5.68
N ARG A 44 -10.62 0.17 -6.17
CA ARG A 44 -10.43 -0.14 -7.60
C ARG A 44 -10.93 -1.52 -8.01
N GLY A 45 -11.40 -2.33 -7.07
CA GLY A 45 -11.96 -3.65 -7.33
C GLY A 45 -10.91 -4.77 -7.33
N TYR A 46 -9.70 -4.52 -6.87
CA TYR A 46 -8.71 -5.57 -6.65
C TYR A 46 -9.15 -6.49 -5.52
N ASP A 47 -9.16 -7.79 -5.79
CA ASP A 47 -9.41 -8.79 -4.76
C ASP A 47 -8.08 -9.18 -4.08
N VAL A 48 -7.75 -8.47 -3.01
CA VAL A 48 -6.56 -8.75 -2.19
C VAL A 48 -6.67 -10.06 -1.39
N SER A 49 -7.86 -10.65 -1.30
CA SER A 49 -8.10 -11.92 -0.61
C SER A 49 -7.96 -13.13 -1.54
N ASP A 50 -8.17 -12.95 -2.85
CA ASP A 50 -8.00 -13.99 -3.86
C ASP A 50 -7.05 -13.56 -5.00
N PRO A 51 -5.73 -13.44 -4.73
CA PRO A 51 -4.74 -13.02 -5.74
C PRO A 51 -4.60 -14.02 -6.90
N VAL A 52 -5.14 -15.24 -6.77
CA VAL A 52 -5.06 -16.30 -7.79
C VAL A 52 -6.00 -16.02 -8.96
N ALA A 53 -7.06 -15.23 -8.73
CA ALA A 53 -8.01 -14.80 -9.74
C ALA A 53 -7.50 -13.65 -10.62
N LEU A 54 -6.45 -12.93 -10.18
CA LEU A 54 -5.86 -11.80 -10.90
C LEU A 54 -4.91 -12.28 -12.01
N GLU A 55 -4.81 -11.52 -13.10
CA GLU A 55 -3.95 -11.81 -14.24
C GLU A 55 -3.00 -10.65 -14.56
N GLY A 56 -1.81 -10.96 -15.08
CA GLY A 56 -0.84 -9.95 -15.52
C GLY A 56 -0.43 -8.98 -14.42
N GLU A 57 -0.47 -7.68 -14.74
CA GLU A 57 -0.03 -6.57 -13.89
C GLU A 57 -0.84 -6.48 -12.59
N GLU A 58 -2.14 -6.80 -12.62
CA GLU A 58 -3.00 -6.78 -11.44
C GLU A 58 -2.52 -7.76 -10.35
N ARG A 59 -2.02 -8.93 -10.78
CA ARG A 59 -1.46 -9.93 -9.87
C ARG A 59 -0.16 -9.44 -9.24
N ASP A 60 0.69 -8.82 -10.04
CA ASP A 60 1.99 -8.31 -9.56
C ASP A 60 1.78 -7.19 -8.53
N ILE A 61 0.82 -6.28 -8.78
CA ILE A 61 0.43 -5.22 -7.84
C ILE A 61 -0.05 -5.81 -6.50
N VAL A 62 -0.94 -6.80 -6.53
CA VAL A 62 -1.44 -7.43 -5.29
C VAL A 62 -0.36 -8.27 -4.60
N ALA A 63 0.55 -8.89 -5.35
CA ALA A 63 1.69 -9.61 -4.77
C ALA A 63 2.63 -8.67 -4.02
N ASP A 64 2.95 -7.50 -4.59
CA ASP A 64 3.75 -6.46 -3.94
C ASP A 64 3.09 -5.95 -2.65
N PHE A 65 1.77 -5.71 -2.68
CA PHE A 65 1.00 -5.35 -1.49
C PHE A 65 1.09 -6.42 -0.40
N LEU A 66 0.87 -7.68 -0.74
CA LEU A 66 0.89 -8.79 0.23
C LEU A 66 2.27 -9.00 0.85
N ALA A 67 3.35 -8.83 0.07
CA ALA A 67 4.72 -8.90 0.57
C ALA A 67 5.02 -7.78 1.58
N ALA A 68 4.64 -6.55 1.27
CA ALA A 68 4.78 -5.42 2.20
C ALA A 68 3.94 -5.63 3.47
N ARG A 69 2.71 -6.13 3.31
CA ARG A 69 1.79 -6.45 4.41
C ARG A 69 2.32 -7.53 5.34
N GLU A 70 3.00 -8.53 4.81
CA GLU A 70 3.65 -9.56 5.62
C GLU A 70 4.69 -8.95 6.56
N ILE A 71 5.53 -8.06 6.05
CA ILE A 71 6.55 -7.35 6.85
C ILE A 71 5.88 -6.49 7.94
N THR A 72 4.85 -5.74 7.58
CA THR A 72 4.07 -4.93 8.53
C THR A 72 3.47 -5.77 9.65
N ARG A 73 2.91 -6.94 9.31
CA ARG A 73 2.34 -7.89 10.28
C ARG A 73 3.41 -8.49 11.18
N LEU A 74 4.53 -8.95 10.61
CA LEU A 74 5.65 -9.50 11.37
C LEU A 74 6.16 -8.49 12.39
N ARG A 75 6.34 -7.22 11.98
CA ARG A 75 6.75 -6.14 12.88
C ARG A 75 5.72 -5.87 13.99
N THR A 76 4.43 -5.90 13.64
CA THR A 76 3.35 -5.65 14.61
C THR A 76 3.30 -6.74 15.68
N ASP A 77 3.57 -7.99 15.30
CA ASP A 77 3.64 -9.14 16.22
C ASP A 77 4.92 -9.12 17.06
N ASP A 78 6.07 -8.90 16.41
CA ASP A 78 7.38 -8.81 17.03
C ASP A 78 8.23 -7.69 16.40
N PRO A 79 8.41 -6.54 17.09
CA PRO A 79 9.15 -5.39 16.55
C PRO A 79 10.61 -5.69 16.18
N ASP A 80 11.22 -6.68 16.82
CA ASP A 80 12.61 -7.10 16.59
C ASP A 80 12.76 -8.15 15.46
N ALA A 81 11.65 -8.70 14.93
CA ALA A 81 11.68 -9.69 13.85
C ALA A 81 12.00 -9.10 12.47
N VAL A 82 11.93 -7.77 12.34
CA VAL A 82 12.03 -7.06 11.06
C VAL A 82 13.22 -6.10 11.10
N SER A 83 14.11 -6.20 10.12
CA SER A 83 15.27 -5.30 10.03
C SER A 83 14.89 -3.95 9.42
N PRO A 84 15.71 -2.90 9.60
CA PRO A 84 15.50 -1.63 8.90
C PRO A 84 15.45 -1.76 7.37
N GLY A 85 16.15 -2.76 6.80
CA GLY A 85 16.11 -3.06 5.37
C GLY A 85 14.76 -3.63 4.94
N ASP A 86 14.15 -4.47 5.76
CA ASP A 86 12.82 -5.02 5.52
C ASP A 86 11.74 -3.93 5.63
N VAL A 87 11.87 -3.02 6.61
CA VAL A 87 11.02 -1.83 6.70
C VAL A 87 11.12 -1.01 5.42
N ALA A 88 12.33 -0.73 4.94
CA ALA A 88 12.51 -0.01 3.68
C ALA A 88 11.90 -0.77 2.49
N ALA A 89 11.99 -2.11 2.45
CA ALA A 89 11.37 -2.92 1.43
C ALA A 89 9.83 -2.80 1.46
N ALA A 90 9.21 -2.86 2.66
CA ALA A 90 7.77 -2.69 2.82
C ALA A 90 7.29 -1.31 2.36
N VAL A 91 7.99 -0.23 2.75
CA VAL A 91 7.69 1.14 2.29
C VAL A 91 7.74 1.24 0.76
N ASN A 92 8.77 0.67 0.14
CA ASN A 92 8.88 0.67 -1.32
C ASN A 92 7.78 -0.16 -2.00
N GLY A 93 7.38 -1.29 -1.40
CA GLY A 93 6.25 -2.09 -1.89
C GLY A 93 4.94 -1.31 -1.85
N TYR A 94 4.60 -0.68 -0.72
CA TYR A 94 3.41 0.17 -0.62
C TYR A 94 3.44 1.35 -1.59
N ARG A 95 4.62 1.95 -1.82
CA ARG A 95 4.79 3.02 -2.80
C ARG A 95 4.57 2.55 -4.23
N SER A 96 5.13 1.39 -4.61
CA SER A 96 4.94 0.77 -5.92
C SER A 96 3.45 0.61 -6.23
N VAL A 97 2.70 0.05 -5.27
CA VAL A 97 1.25 -0.16 -5.40
C VAL A 97 0.49 1.15 -5.48
N TYR A 98 0.82 2.14 -4.63
CA TYR A 98 0.23 3.47 -4.68
C TYR A 98 0.42 4.11 -6.07
N GLU A 99 1.65 4.07 -6.60
CA GLU A 99 1.98 4.64 -7.91
C GLU A 99 1.18 3.93 -9.02
N ALA A 100 1.12 2.60 -9.01
CA ALA A 100 0.33 1.81 -9.98
C ALA A 100 -1.17 2.17 -9.96
N VAL A 101 -1.79 2.22 -8.78
CA VAL A 101 -3.22 2.57 -8.63
C VAL A 101 -3.50 4.01 -9.10
N MET A 102 -2.55 4.92 -8.88
CA MET A 102 -2.65 6.31 -9.32
C MET A 102 -2.43 6.46 -10.84
N GLU A 103 -1.61 5.59 -11.45
CA GLU A 103 -1.34 5.55 -12.89
C GLU A 103 -2.44 4.88 -13.72
N GLU A 104 -3.10 3.83 -13.23
CA GLU A 104 -4.21 3.18 -13.95
C GLU A 104 -5.36 4.15 -14.27
N ARG A 105 -5.58 5.16 -13.41
CA ARG A 105 -6.57 6.22 -13.66
C ARG A 105 -6.13 7.23 -14.72
N ARG A 106 -4.88 7.18 -15.16
CA ARG A 106 -4.29 8.00 -16.23
C ARG A 106 -4.45 7.34 -17.61
N ALA A 107 -4.81 6.06 -17.67
CA ALA A 107 -5.21 5.41 -18.90
C ALA A 107 -6.59 5.95 -19.35
N PRO A 108 -6.70 6.55 -20.54
CA PRO A 108 -7.91 7.23 -21.03
C PRO A 108 -9.02 6.29 -21.52
#